data_AF-A0A2U2D0Y1-F1
#
_entry.id   AF-A0A2U2D0Y1-F1
#
_cell.length_a   1.000
_cell.length_b   1.000
_cell.length_c   1.000
_cell.angle_alpha   90.00
_cell.angle_beta   90.00
_cell.angle_gamma   90.00
#
_symmetry.space_group_name_H-M   'P 1'
#
loop_
_entity.id
_entity.type
_entity.pdbx_description
1 polymer ?
#
loop_
_entity_poly.entity_id
_entity_poly.type
_entity_poly.pdbx_seq_one_letter_code
_entity_poly.pdbx_strand_id
1 'polypeptide(L)'
;MKQLPPTPPGNNRRLDLSLLTGKITFNDLSRLTDQPLPSQIDSLKEDLLQVEYGEHLLLDVGWYPEFDKSGAFQVMVIKGQNWDDPQWTGRARTLAQLSACLTEAQRELYAWLDQP
;
A
#
# COMPACT_ATOMS: atom_id res chain seq x y z
N MET A 1 -22.24 8.97 -37.07
CA MET A 1 -21.37 8.50 -35.97
C MET A 1 -21.72 9.32 -34.75
N LYS A 2 -22.28 8.72 -33.69
CA LYS A 2 -22.59 9.47 -32.46
C LYS A 2 -21.28 9.60 -31.68
N GLN A 3 -20.85 10.83 -31.42
CA GLN A 3 -19.74 11.08 -30.49
C GLN A 3 -20.11 10.46 -29.14
N LEU A 4 -19.21 9.66 -28.56
CA LEU A 4 -19.32 9.26 -27.17
C LEU A 4 -19.33 10.54 -26.31
N PRO A 5 -20.10 10.57 -25.21
CA PRO A 5 -20.00 11.68 -24.28
C PRO A 5 -18.56 11.79 -23.76
N PRO A 6 -18.06 13.02 -23.53
CA PRO A 6 -16.77 13.20 -22.88
C PRO A 6 -16.80 12.48 -21.53
N THR A 7 -15.78 11.66 -21.27
CA THR A 7 -15.56 11.04 -19.97
C THR A 7 -15.62 12.16 -18.91
N PRO A 8 -16.41 12.02 -17.83
CA PRO A 8 -16.39 13.01 -16.76
C PRO A 8 -14.93 13.18 -16.29
N PRO A 9 -14.51 14.39 -15.88
CA PRO A 9 -13.18 14.58 -15.31
C PRO A 9 -13.03 13.54 -14.20
N GLY A 10 -12.11 12.60 -14.39
CA GLY A 10 -11.82 11.58 -13.41
C GLY A 10 -11.49 12.30 -12.12
N ASN A 11 -12.30 12.07 -11.08
CA ASN A 11 -11.92 12.47 -9.74
C ASN A 11 -10.68 11.64 -9.42
N ASN A 12 -9.48 12.15 -9.76
CA ASN A 12 -8.20 11.48 -9.51
C ASN A 12 -7.97 11.37 -7.99
N ARG A 13 -8.74 10.50 -7.35
CA ARG A 13 -8.72 10.27 -5.92
C ARG A 13 -7.58 9.30 -5.67
N ARG A 14 -6.41 9.86 -5.39
CA ARG A 14 -5.23 9.09 -4.99
C ARG A 14 -5.43 8.49 -3.61
N LEU A 15 -4.70 7.41 -3.32
CA LEU A 15 -4.65 6.82 -2.00
C LEU A 15 -4.15 7.86 -0.99
N ASP A 16 -4.89 8.04 0.10
CA ASP A 16 -4.50 8.94 1.18
C ASP A 16 -3.52 8.22 2.12
N LEU A 17 -2.28 8.73 2.18
CA LEU A 17 -1.22 8.20 3.03
C LEU A 17 -0.99 9.06 4.29
N SER A 18 -1.82 10.08 4.52
CA SER A 18 -1.66 11.01 5.66
C SER A 18 -1.80 10.35 7.03
N LEU A 19 -2.40 9.16 7.09
CA LEU A 19 -2.47 8.37 8.32
C LEU A 19 -1.11 7.80 8.75
N LEU A 20 -0.16 7.68 7.82
CA LEU A 20 1.16 7.12 8.08
C LEU A 20 2.03 8.16 8.76
N THR A 21 2.44 7.91 9.99
CA THR A 21 3.20 8.89 10.79
C THR A 21 4.72 8.67 10.74
N GLY A 22 5.17 7.60 10.10
CA GLY A 22 6.58 7.28 9.93
C GLY A 22 7.23 8.05 8.77
N LYS A 23 8.53 7.87 8.62
CA LYS A 23 9.31 8.46 7.52
C LYS A 23 9.19 7.58 6.28
N ILE A 24 8.50 8.06 5.26
CA ILE A 24 8.42 7.39 3.96
C ILE A 24 9.82 7.38 3.31
N THR A 25 10.37 6.20 3.04
CA THR A 25 11.68 6.02 2.37
C THR A 25 11.57 5.50 0.94
N PHE A 26 10.43 4.91 0.57
CA PHE A 26 10.10 4.53 -0.80
C PHE A 26 8.60 4.68 -1.05
N ASN A 27 8.17 5.15 -2.23
CA ASN A 27 6.74 5.41 -2.52
C ASN A 27 6.42 5.44 -4.04
N ASP A 28 6.39 4.27 -4.66
CA ASP A 28 5.76 4.10 -5.97
C ASP A 28 4.24 3.91 -5.87
N LEU A 29 3.70 3.57 -4.68
CA LEU A 29 2.26 3.39 -4.44
C LEU A 29 1.43 4.62 -4.78
N SER A 30 1.96 5.82 -4.54
CA SER A 30 1.31 7.10 -4.85
C SER A 30 1.06 7.35 -6.35
N ARG A 31 1.68 6.55 -7.22
CA ARG A 31 1.47 6.59 -8.68
C ARG A 31 0.16 5.93 -9.09
N LEU A 32 -0.39 5.06 -8.26
CA LEU A 32 -1.66 4.41 -8.53
C LEU A 32 -2.80 5.44 -8.51
N THR A 33 -3.71 5.26 -9.45
CA THR A 33 -4.94 6.05 -9.58
C THR A 33 -6.16 5.21 -9.19
N ASP A 34 -7.34 5.81 -9.20
CA ASP A 34 -8.63 5.15 -8.98
C ASP A 34 -9.07 4.24 -10.14
N GLN A 35 -8.28 4.17 -11.22
CA GLN A 35 -8.51 3.22 -12.30
C GLN A 35 -8.42 1.78 -11.79
N PRO A 36 -9.09 0.81 -12.46
CA PRO A 36 -9.00 -0.59 -12.08
C PRO A 36 -7.54 -1.07 -11.98
N LEU A 37 -7.19 -1.80 -10.93
CA LEU A 37 -5.83 -2.36 -10.75
C LEU A 37 -5.34 -3.15 -11.98
N PRO A 38 -6.16 -3.99 -12.66
CA PRO A 38 -5.71 -4.70 -13.85
C PRO A 38 -5.32 -3.80 -15.04
N SER A 39 -5.75 -2.53 -15.08
CA SER A 39 -5.33 -1.58 -16.13
C SER A 39 -4.06 -0.80 -15.77
N GLN A 40 -3.56 -0.98 -14.55
CA GLN A 40 -2.35 -0.35 -14.03
C GLN A 40 -1.31 -1.40 -13.65
N ILE A 41 -1.40 -2.60 -14.24
CA ILE A 41 -0.69 -3.79 -13.78
C ILE A 41 0.84 -3.63 -13.79
N ASP A 42 1.39 -2.92 -14.78
CA ASP A 42 2.83 -2.64 -14.89
C ASP A 42 3.36 -1.71 -13.78
N SER A 43 2.46 -1.08 -13.01
CA SER A 43 2.80 -0.29 -11.82
C SER A 43 2.69 -1.10 -10.52
N LEU A 44 2.20 -2.35 -10.55
CA LEU A 44 1.99 -3.20 -9.39
C LEU A 44 3.19 -4.15 -9.21
N LYS A 45 4.20 -3.66 -8.49
CA LYS A 45 5.48 -4.34 -8.20
C LYS A 45 5.50 -4.94 -6.80
N GLU A 46 6.46 -5.80 -6.51
CA GLU A 46 6.71 -6.32 -5.16
C GLU A 46 7.11 -5.21 -4.18
N ASP A 47 7.71 -4.12 -4.66
CA ASP A 47 8.02 -2.92 -3.86
C ASP A 47 7.12 -1.74 -4.29
N LEU A 48 6.25 -1.28 -3.41
CA LEU A 48 5.37 -0.13 -3.66
C LEU A 48 5.51 0.99 -2.62
N LEU A 49 5.68 0.65 -1.35
CA LEU A 49 5.79 1.63 -0.27
C LEU A 49 6.66 1.07 0.86
N GLN A 50 7.59 1.87 1.35
CA GLN A 50 8.31 1.58 2.60
C GLN A 50 8.28 2.81 3.50
N VAL A 51 7.95 2.58 4.78
CA VAL A 51 7.87 3.62 5.80
C VAL A 51 8.62 3.18 7.06
N GLU A 52 9.58 3.98 7.51
CA GLU A 52 10.38 3.75 8.71
C GLU A 52 9.73 4.33 9.96
N TYR A 53 9.67 3.54 11.03
CA TYR A 53 9.23 3.92 12.37
C TYR A 53 10.36 3.67 13.37
N GLY A 54 11.13 4.71 13.68
CA GLY A 54 12.35 4.56 14.49
C GLY A 54 13.41 3.73 13.78
N GLU A 55 14.27 3.04 14.54
CA GLU A 55 15.43 2.31 13.98
C GLU A 55 15.11 0.90 13.49
N HIS A 56 14.00 0.31 13.94
CA HIS A 56 13.79 -1.14 13.81
C HIS A 56 12.42 -1.55 13.27
N LEU A 57 11.46 -0.63 13.15
CA LEU A 57 10.13 -0.97 12.64
C LEU A 57 9.93 -0.39 11.25
N LEU A 58 9.37 -1.21 10.36
CA LEU A 58 9.02 -0.83 9.00
C LEU A 58 7.56 -1.18 8.74
N LEU A 59 6.87 -0.33 7.98
CA LEU A 59 5.70 -0.72 7.22
C LEU A 59 6.13 -0.88 5.76
N ASP A 60 5.85 -2.04 5.19
CA ASP A 60 6.15 -2.37 3.81
C ASP A 60 4.88 -2.73 3.05
N VAL A 61 4.79 -2.32 1.78
CA VAL A 61 3.68 -2.67 0.90
C VAL A 61 4.22 -3.08 -0.45
N GLY A 62 3.74 -4.23 -0.92
CA GLY A 62 4.03 -4.79 -2.23
C GLY A 62 2.81 -5.40 -2.89
N TRP A 63 2.93 -5.76 -4.16
CA TRP A 63 1.95 -6.54 -4.91
C TRP A 63 2.56 -7.88 -5.32
N TYR A 64 1.93 -8.98 -4.91
CA TYR A 64 2.46 -10.33 -5.12
C TYR A 64 1.44 -11.27 -5.78
N PRO A 65 1.84 -12.03 -6.83
CA PRO A 65 3.09 -11.86 -7.59
C PRO A 65 3.12 -10.52 -8.34
N GLU A 66 4.29 -9.93 -8.57
CA GLU A 66 4.41 -8.71 -9.37
C GLU A 66 3.78 -8.86 -10.75
N PHE A 67 3.17 -7.78 -11.23
CA PHE A 67 2.56 -7.69 -12.56
C PHE A 67 1.47 -8.76 -12.86
N ASP A 68 1.03 -9.52 -11.85
CA ASP A 68 0.01 -10.55 -11.99
C ASP A 68 -1.38 -10.00 -11.64
N LYS A 69 -2.33 -10.11 -12.57
CA LYS A 69 -3.73 -9.65 -12.38
C LYS A 69 -4.47 -10.38 -11.27
N SER A 70 -4.02 -11.58 -10.91
CA SER A 70 -4.53 -12.40 -9.80
C SER A 70 -3.81 -12.13 -8.48
N GLY A 71 -2.77 -11.30 -8.51
CA GLY A 71 -2.01 -10.88 -7.34
C GLY A 71 -2.84 -10.09 -6.33
N ALA A 72 -2.19 -9.68 -5.27
CA ALA A 72 -2.78 -8.86 -4.23
C ALA A 72 -1.73 -7.98 -3.58
N PHE A 73 -2.16 -6.86 -3.03
CA PHE A 73 -1.34 -6.13 -2.09
C PHE A 73 -1.05 -7.00 -0.88
N GLN A 74 0.19 -7.01 -0.44
CA GLN A 74 0.63 -7.48 0.86
C GLN A 74 1.16 -6.28 1.63
N VAL A 75 0.62 -6.08 2.83
CA VAL A 75 1.06 -5.03 3.77
C VAL A 75 1.72 -5.75 4.94
N MET A 76 2.93 -5.36 5.31
CA MET A 76 3.66 -5.98 6.41
C MET A 76 4.11 -4.94 7.43
N VAL A 77 4.03 -5.30 8.71
CA VAL A 77 4.76 -4.61 9.79
C VAL A 77 5.95 -5.48 10.14
N ILE A 78 7.16 -4.96 9.92
CA ILE A 78 8.41 -5.72 10.03
C ILE A 78 9.23 -5.14 11.16
N LYS A 79 9.84 -6.03 11.95
CA LYS A 79 10.77 -5.67 13.02
C LYS A 79 12.16 -6.21 12.72
N GLY A 80 13.18 -5.39 12.89
CA GLY A 80 14.58 -5.80 12.77
C GLY A 80 14.93 -6.35 11.39
N GLN A 81 14.32 -5.82 10.32
CA GLN A 81 14.58 -6.23 8.93
C GLN A 81 14.29 -7.72 8.67
N ASN A 82 13.37 -8.32 9.42
CA ASN A 82 12.98 -9.72 9.23
C ASN A 82 11.66 -9.84 8.43
N TRP A 83 11.76 -9.83 7.10
CA TRP A 83 10.59 -10.03 6.21
C TRP A 83 10.01 -11.44 6.26
N ASP A 84 10.77 -12.44 6.74
CA ASP A 84 10.30 -13.82 6.86
C ASP A 84 9.38 -14.02 8.07
N ASP A 85 9.46 -13.16 9.08
CA ASP A 85 8.64 -13.18 10.30
C ASP A 85 8.07 -11.79 10.63
N PRO A 86 7.14 -11.29 9.79
CA PRO A 86 6.51 -10.00 10.03
C PRO A 86 5.64 -10.05 11.29
N GLN A 87 5.67 -8.97 12.06
CA GLN A 87 4.85 -8.85 13.28
C GLN A 87 3.36 -8.79 12.96
N TRP A 88 3.02 -8.34 11.75
CA TRP A 88 1.66 -8.36 11.23
C TRP A 88 1.66 -8.39 9.70
N THR A 89 0.64 -9.02 9.12
CA THR A 89 0.40 -9.00 7.67
C THR A 89 -1.06 -8.72 7.33
N GLY A 90 -1.28 -7.90 6.32
CA GLY A 90 -2.57 -7.64 5.70
C GLY A 90 -2.55 -7.96 4.21
N ARG A 91 -3.71 -8.33 3.67
CA ARG A 91 -3.87 -8.62 2.24
C ARG A 91 -5.05 -7.87 1.65
N ALA A 92 -4.85 -7.21 0.51
CA ALA A 92 -5.89 -6.42 -0.17
C ALA A 92 -5.89 -6.63 -1.68
N ARG A 93 -7.07 -6.64 -2.29
CA ARG A 93 -7.26 -6.70 -3.76
C ARG A 93 -7.93 -5.45 -4.33
N THR A 94 -8.19 -4.45 -3.50
CA THR A 94 -8.75 -3.16 -3.90
C THR A 94 -8.06 -2.05 -3.12
N LEU A 95 -8.08 -0.81 -3.64
CA LEU A 95 -7.53 0.35 -2.92
C LEU A 95 -8.27 0.61 -1.60
N ALA A 96 -9.58 0.36 -1.54
CA ALA A 96 -10.34 0.49 -0.29
C ALA A 96 -9.92 -0.53 0.77
N GLN A 97 -9.69 -1.79 0.38
CA GLN A 97 -9.14 -2.80 1.27
C GLN A 97 -7.71 -2.44 1.71
N LEU A 98 -6.90 -1.88 0.80
CA LEU A 98 -5.55 -1.43 1.11
C LEU A 98 -5.57 -0.31 2.15
N SER A 99 -6.46 0.70 2.03
CA SER A 99 -6.64 1.74 3.05
C SER A 99 -7.00 1.16 4.42
N ALA A 100 -7.86 0.13 4.46
CA ALA A 100 -8.21 -0.56 5.70
C ALA A 100 -6.99 -1.30 6.29
N CYS A 101 -6.22 -2.00 5.46
CA CYS A 101 -4.98 -2.65 5.89
C CYS A 101 -3.94 -1.66 6.41
N LEU A 102 -3.77 -0.49 5.77
CA LEU A 102 -2.85 0.55 6.24
C LEU A 102 -3.28 1.11 7.61
N THR A 103 -4.59 1.29 7.82
CA THR A 103 -5.12 1.71 9.12
C THR A 103 -4.78 0.70 10.22
N GLU A 104 -4.97 -0.60 9.96
CA GLU A 104 -4.66 -1.63 10.95
C GLU A 104 -3.14 -1.79 11.16
N ALA A 105 -2.33 -1.75 10.09
CA ALA A 105 -0.88 -1.77 10.20
C ALA A 105 -0.35 -0.60 11.06
N GLN A 106 -0.92 0.60 10.90
CA GLN A 106 -0.58 1.76 11.73
C GLN A 106 -0.94 1.53 13.21
N ARG A 107 -2.06 0.87 13.51
CA ARG A 107 -2.45 0.51 14.87
C ARG A 107 -1.47 -0.49 15.49
N GLU A 108 -1.08 -1.51 14.74
CA GLU A 108 -0.10 -2.51 15.18
C GLU A 108 1.26 -1.85 15.46
N LEU A 109 1.71 -0.95 14.59
CA LEU A 109 2.93 -0.18 14.82
C LEU A 109 2.92 0.59 16.14
N TYR A 110 1.81 1.25 16.49
CA TYR A 110 1.71 1.95 17.77
C TYR A 110 1.79 0.99 18.97
N ALA A 111 1.22 -0.21 18.86
CA ALA A 111 1.35 -1.22 19.91
C ALA A 111 2.80 -1.67 20.14
N TRP A 112 3.70 -1.46 19.18
CA TRP A 112 5.14 -1.73 19.31
C TRP A 112 5.96 -0.50 19.72
N LEU A 113 5.55 0.71 19.32
CA LEU A 113 6.22 1.95 19.70
C LEU A 113 6.01 2.30 21.18
N ASP A 114 4.89 1.87 21.76
CA ASP A 114 4.57 2.09 23.17
C ASP A 114 5.15 1.01 24.12
N GLN A 115 5.96 0.08 23.59
CA GLN A 115 6.64 -0.91 24.42
C GLN A 115 7.91 -0.30 25.06
N PRO A 116 8.09 -0.45 26.39
CA PRO A 116 9.23 0.11 27.12
C PRO A 116 10.57 -0.52 26.76
#